data_AF-A0A7C7PYR8-F1
#
_entry.id   AF-A0A7C7PYR8-F1
#
_cell.length_a   1.000
_cell.length_b   1.000
_cell.length_c   1.000
_cell.angle_alpha   90.00
_cell.angle_beta   90.00
_cell.angle_gamma   90.00
#
_symmetry.space_group_name_H-M   'P 1'
#
loop_
_entity.id
_entity.type
_entity.pdbx_description
1 polymer ?
#
loop_
_entity_poly.entity_id
_entity_poly.type
_entity_poly.pdbx_seq_one_letter_code
_entity_poly.pdbx_strand_id
1 'polypeptide(L)'
;KRAVTEKYMGPLIKTIMTRCIQCTRCVRFATEVAGVEEIGLVNRGEHAEITTLEKAVNSELSGNMVDVCPVGALTSRPYAFSARPWELRKTDSIDVMDAVGSNVRVDTRGREVMRVLPRLHEEINEEWISDKTRHACDGLARQRLDRPYLRNGEGRLEAVSWAEAFRAIGERLKGLDGGKIAALAGDLCDAESMFALKQLMNGLGSQNLDCRQDGAKLDPSCRAGYLFNTTIAGIEQADAVLLVGTNPRWEAAMINARLRKRFLQGGVKAGLIGQRVDLTFPYDYLGAGPDSLAELAEGRGAFAEVLEKAERPMLILGMGALARDDGAAVLATARKLAERFGMIGEGWNGF
;
A
#
# COMPACT_ATOMS: atom_id res chain seq x y z
N LYS A 1 30.74 -10.60 29.36
CA LYS A 1 30.00 -10.45 28.07
C LYS A 1 29.40 -11.80 27.74
N ARG A 2 28.12 -11.88 27.38
CA ARG A 2 27.48 -13.12 26.90
C ARG A 2 27.45 -13.15 25.38
N ALA A 3 27.41 -14.34 24.81
CA ALA A 3 27.16 -14.55 23.39
C ALA A 3 25.77 -15.19 23.23
N VAL A 4 25.02 -14.72 22.24
CA VAL A 4 23.69 -15.23 21.90
C VAL A 4 23.71 -15.64 20.44
N THR A 5 23.16 -16.83 20.15
CA THR A 5 23.08 -17.37 18.81
C THR A 5 22.25 -16.48 17.89
N GLU A 6 22.65 -16.40 16.62
CA GLU A 6 21.82 -15.74 15.61
C GLU A 6 20.51 -16.51 15.43
N LYS A 7 19.41 -15.77 15.25
CA LYS A 7 18.07 -16.34 15.08
C LYS A 7 17.59 -16.06 13.68
N TYR A 8 17.01 -17.05 13.01
CA TYR A 8 16.42 -16.82 11.70
C TYR A 8 15.09 -16.08 11.84
N MET A 9 15.03 -14.85 11.34
CA MET A 9 13.83 -14.00 11.31
C MET A 9 13.35 -13.71 9.88
N GLY A 10 13.75 -14.55 8.91
CA GLY A 10 13.36 -14.42 7.51
C GLY A 10 14.43 -13.81 6.59
N PRO A 11 14.05 -13.52 5.34
CA PRO A 11 14.96 -13.00 4.32
C PRO A 11 15.20 -11.49 4.40
N LEU A 12 14.36 -10.74 5.12
CA LEU A 12 14.42 -9.28 5.19
C LEU A 12 15.26 -8.77 6.37
N ILE A 13 15.18 -9.46 7.52
CA ILE A 13 15.83 -9.05 8.77
C ILE A 13 17.05 -9.94 9.04
N LYS A 14 18.23 -9.33 9.14
CA LYS A 14 19.46 -9.95 9.62
C LYS A 14 19.60 -9.71 11.11
N THR A 15 19.81 -10.79 11.87
CA THR A 15 19.93 -10.74 13.32
C THR A 15 21.37 -10.95 13.79
N ILE A 16 21.79 -10.17 14.79
CA ILE A 16 23.05 -10.37 15.53
C ILE A 16 22.72 -10.15 17.01
N MET A 17 22.16 -11.18 17.65
CA MET A 17 21.51 -11.05 18.96
C MET A 17 22.49 -10.79 20.12
N THR A 18 23.78 -11.07 19.91
CA THR A 18 24.83 -10.65 20.86
C THR A 18 24.91 -9.12 21.02
N ARG A 19 24.46 -8.34 20.02
CA ARG A 19 24.37 -6.87 20.10
C ARG A 19 23.05 -6.38 20.69
N CYS A 20 22.07 -7.26 20.83
CA CYS A 20 20.76 -6.88 21.34
C CYS A 20 20.88 -6.53 22.82
N ILE A 21 20.23 -5.42 23.22
CA ILE A 21 20.14 -4.95 24.60
C ILE A 21 18.80 -5.31 25.27
N GLN A 22 18.00 -6.15 24.61
CA GLN A 22 16.71 -6.65 25.12
C GLN A 22 15.72 -5.54 25.54
N CYS A 23 15.74 -4.38 24.87
CA CYS A 23 14.85 -3.25 25.15
C CYS A 23 13.36 -3.46 24.77
N THR A 24 13.03 -4.64 24.23
CA THR A 24 11.68 -5.07 23.79
C THR A 24 10.96 -4.17 22.79
N ARG A 25 11.62 -3.18 22.17
CA ARG A 25 10.98 -2.30 21.16
C ARG A 25 10.49 -3.07 19.93
N CYS A 26 11.27 -4.01 19.40
CA CYS A 26 10.85 -4.82 18.26
C CYS A 26 9.69 -5.77 18.61
N VAL A 27 9.65 -6.28 19.85
CA VAL A 27 8.56 -7.12 20.35
C VAL A 27 7.26 -6.30 20.41
N ARG A 28 7.31 -5.11 21.03
CA ARG A 28 6.17 -4.20 21.07
C ARG A 28 5.71 -3.75 19.68
N PHE A 29 6.64 -3.39 18.80
CA PHE A 29 6.29 -3.03 17.42
C PHE A 29 5.57 -4.17 16.70
N ALA A 30 6.07 -5.40 16.82
CA ALA A 30 5.45 -6.56 16.20
C ALA A 30 4.02 -6.78 16.71
N THR A 31 3.82 -6.75 18.03
CA THR A 31 2.51 -6.99 18.66
C THR A 31 1.55 -5.81 18.46
N GLU A 32 2.00 -4.58 18.64
CA GLU A 32 1.15 -3.39 18.68
C GLU A 32 0.93 -2.78 17.29
N VAL A 33 1.97 -2.66 16.46
CA VAL A 33 1.87 -1.95 15.16
C VAL A 33 1.71 -2.92 13.99
N ALA A 34 2.57 -3.93 13.88
CA ALA A 34 2.50 -4.91 12.79
C ALA A 34 1.40 -5.97 13.03
N GLY A 35 0.96 -6.11 14.28
CA GLY A 35 -0.08 -7.04 14.69
C GLY A 35 0.23 -8.52 14.50
N VAL A 36 1.49 -8.88 14.66
CA VAL A 36 1.97 -10.25 14.62
C VAL A 36 2.65 -10.62 15.94
N GLU A 37 2.30 -11.78 16.50
CA GLU A 37 2.79 -12.26 17.80
C GLU A 37 3.92 -13.30 17.65
N GLU A 38 4.72 -13.18 16.60
CA GLU A 38 5.73 -14.18 16.26
C GLU A 38 7.10 -13.96 16.92
N ILE A 39 7.32 -12.77 17.50
CA ILE A 39 8.55 -12.39 18.20
C ILE A 39 8.26 -12.19 19.68
N GLY A 40 9.13 -12.71 20.53
CA GLY A 40 8.98 -12.62 21.98
C GLY A 40 10.31 -12.57 22.72
N LEU A 41 10.23 -12.24 24.01
CA LEU A 41 11.35 -12.37 24.94
C LEU A 41 11.20 -13.68 25.70
N VAL A 42 12.13 -14.61 25.49
CA VAL A 42 12.18 -15.88 26.21
C VAL A 42 13.24 -15.85 27.31
N ASN A 43 13.12 -16.76 28.28
CA ASN A 43 14.00 -16.88 29.46
C ASN A 43 13.98 -15.64 30.37
N ARG A 44 14.93 -15.57 31.31
CA ARG A 44 15.04 -14.49 32.31
C ARG A 44 16.49 -14.16 32.64
N GLY A 45 16.72 -12.96 33.17
CA GLY A 45 18.05 -12.48 33.58
C GLY A 45 19.04 -12.44 32.42
N GLU A 46 20.28 -12.86 32.67
CA GLU A 46 21.33 -12.92 31.64
C GLU A 46 21.12 -13.99 30.56
N HIS A 47 20.06 -14.80 30.65
CA HIS A 47 19.67 -15.75 29.61
C HIS A 47 18.51 -15.24 28.77
N ALA A 48 18.00 -14.03 29.03
CA ALA A 48 16.88 -13.46 28.28
C ALA A 48 17.26 -13.23 26.80
N GLU A 49 16.48 -13.80 25.89
CA GLU A 49 16.73 -13.75 24.45
C GLU A 49 15.49 -13.26 23.73
N ILE A 50 15.65 -12.30 22.81
CA ILE A 50 14.60 -12.01 21.85
C ILE A 50 14.69 -13.08 20.76
N THR A 51 13.59 -13.74 20.46
CA THR A 51 13.57 -14.80 19.46
C THR A 51 12.21 -14.90 18.79
N THR A 52 12.17 -15.66 17.70
CA THR A 52 10.92 -16.12 17.07
C THR A 52 10.79 -17.62 17.33
N LEU A 53 9.65 -18.21 16.97
CA LEU A 53 9.46 -19.68 16.97
C LEU A 53 10.24 -20.37 15.82
N GLU A 54 11.49 -19.95 15.59
CA GLU A 54 12.38 -20.36 14.47
C GLU A 54 11.75 -20.21 13.08
N LYS A 55 10.73 -19.38 12.97
CA LYS A 55 10.05 -19.03 11.72
C LYS A 55 10.43 -17.60 11.31
N ALA A 56 10.30 -17.35 10.02
CA ALA A 56 10.36 -16.00 9.48
C ALA A 56 9.25 -15.14 10.09
N VAL A 57 9.53 -13.86 10.35
CA VAL A 57 8.50 -12.91 10.75
C VAL A 57 7.60 -12.67 9.54
N ASN A 58 6.36 -13.13 9.60
CA ASN A 58 5.38 -13.04 8.52
C ASN A 58 4.49 -11.81 8.68
N SER A 59 5.06 -10.65 8.37
CA SER A 59 4.33 -9.38 8.30
C SER A 59 4.86 -8.54 7.17
N GLU A 60 3.95 -7.83 6.50
CA GLU A 60 4.22 -6.82 5.49
C GLU A 60 4.90 -5.55 6.04
N LEU A 61 4.97 -5.38 7.36
CA LEU A 61 5.62 -4.24 8.04
C LEU A 61 6.89 -4.65 8.80
N SER A 62 7.37 -5.89 8.61
CA SER A 62 8.44 -6.47 9.42
C SER A 62 9.76 -5.71 9.34
N GLY A 63 10.08 -5.14 8.18
CA GLY A 63 11.30 -4.39 7.90
C GLY A 63 11.45 -3.12 8.74
N ASN A 64 10.36 -2.55 9.25
CA ASN A 64 10.40 -1.41 10.18
C ASN A 64 11.04 -1.78 11.53
N MET A 65 11.09 -3.07 11.90
CA MET A 65 11.81 -3.51 13.10
C MET A 65 13.30 -3.15 13.06
N VAL A 66 13.86 -3.00 11.86
CA VAL A 66 15.25 -2.53 11.66
C VAL A 66 15.40 -1.08 12.12
N ASP A 67 14.42 -0.23 11.86
CA ASP A 67 14.46 1.19 12.21
C ASP A 67 14.12 1.41 13.69
N VAL A 68 13.19 0.61 14.23
CA VAL A 68 12.83 0.63 15.65
C VAL A 68 13.97 0.15 16.55
N CYS A 69 14.85 -0.70 16.04
CA CYS A 69 15.95 -1.26 16.80
C CYS A 69 17.01 -0.17 17.10
N PRO A 70 17.25 0.20 18.37
CA PRO A 70 18.19 1.26 18.71
C PRO A 70 19.66 0.83 18.53
N VAL A 71 19.90 -0.43 18.18
CA VAL A 71 21.22 -1.05 18.05
C VAL A 71 21.29 -1.87 16.77
N GLY A 72 22.50 -2.19 16.30
CA GLY A 72 22.71 -3.02 15.11
C GLY A 72 22.47 -4.53 15.33
N ALA A 73 21.47 -4.89 16.14
CA ALA A 73 21.06 -6.26 16.41
C ALA A 73 20.04 -6.76 15.39
N LEU A 74 19.13 -5.90 14.92
CA LEU A 74 18.24 -6.15 13.79
C LEU A 74 18.66 -5.19 12.68
N THR A 75 19.02 -5.72 11.52
CA THR A 75 19.51 -4.94 10.37
C THR A 75 18.85 -5.42 9.09
N SER A 76 18.76 -4.56 8.08
CA SER A 76 18.25 -4.97 6.76
C SER A 76 19.23 -5.97 6.13
N ARG A 77 18.75 -7.19 5.87
CA ARG A 77 19.54 -8.25 5.25
C ARG A 77 19.91 -7.93 3.79
N PRO A 78 19.00 -7.41 2.94
CA PRO A 78 19.35 -7.01 1.57
C PRO A 78 20.42 -5.91 1.51
N TYR A 79 20.43 -5.00 2.48
CA TYR A 79 21.39 -3.89 2.56
C TYR A 79 22.69 -4.24 3.33
N ALA A 80 22.76 -5.43 3.93
CA ALA A 80 23.80 -5.78 4.88
C ALA A 80 25.20 -5.62 4.27
N PHE A 81 25.97 -4.70 4.84
CA PHE A 81 27.35 -4.38 4.48
C PHE A 81 27.57 -3.70 3.11
N SER A 82 26.52 -3.31 2.39
CA SER A 82 26.64 -2.70 1.06
C SER A 82 27.19 -1.26 1.09
N ALA A 83 26.87 -0.49 2.13
CA ALA A 83 27.35 0.90 2.32
C ALA A 83 27.39 1.30 3.80
N ARG A 84 27.82 2.54 4.07
CA ARG A 84 27.76 3.17 5.41
C ARG A 84 26.92 4.45 5.40
N PRO A 85 26.26 4.82 6.51
CA PRO A 85 25.34 5.97 6.53
C PRO A 85 25.94 7.31 6.10
N TRP A 86 27.23 7.53 6.30
CA TRP A 86 27.94 8.76 5.91
C TRP A 86 28.35 8.79 4.43
N GLU A 87 28.29 7.67 3.72
CA GLU A 87 28.58 7.59 2.28
C GLU A 87 27.36 7.95 1.42
N LEU A 88 26.18 8.01 2.03
CA LEU A 88 24.91 8.06 1.31
C LEU A 88 24.43 9.50 1.13
N ARG A 89 24.06 9.84 -0.10
CA ARG A 89 23.25 11.02 -0.38
C ARG A 89 21.80 10.71 -0.05
N LYS A 90 21.18 11.58 0.75
CA LYS A 90 19.81 11.43 1.23
C LYS A 90 18.91 12.34 0.41
N THR A 91 17.89 11.76 -0.22
CA THR A 91 16.89 12.50 -0.99
C THR A 91 15.51 12.17 -0.44
N ASP A 92 14.78 13.20 0.01
CA ASP A 92 13.39 13.03 0.42
C ASP A 92 12.52 12.85 -0.83
N SER A 93 11.65 11.83 -0.82
CA SER A 93 10.83 11.40 -1.95
C SER A 93 9.52 10.80 -1.44
N ILE A 94 8.68 10.35 -2.38
CA ILE A 94 7.40 9.67 -2.13
C ILE A 94 7.48 8.25 -2.70
N ASP A 95 6.85 7.31 -2.02
CA ASP A 95 6.66 5.94 -2.49
C ASP A 95 5.54 5.85 -3.54
N VAL A 96 5.70 4.92 -4.48
CA VAL A 96 4.76 4.65 -5.58
C VAL A 96 4.31 3.18 -5.62
N MET A 97 4.75 2.35 -4.67
CA MET A 97 4.47 0.90 -4.68
C MET A 97 3.05 0.54 -4.23
N ASP A 98 2.36 1.48 -3.60
CA ASP A 98 0.94 1.44 -3.28
C ASP A 98 0.32 2.85 -3.40
N ALA A 99 -1.01 2.93 -3.34
CA ALA A 99 -1.75 4.18 -3.47
C ALA A 99 -1.75 5.03 -2.18
N VAL A 100 -1.03 4.63 -1.13
CA VAL A 100 -0.91 5.41 0.11
C VAL A 100 -0.03 6.64 -0.14
N GLY A 101 1.01 6.50 -0.97
CA GLY A 101 1.98 7.57 -1.20
C GLY A 101 2.83 7.83 0.06
N SER A 102 3.35 6.77 0.67
CA SER A 102 4.12 6.86 1.91
C SER A 102 5.36 7.74 1.74
N ASN A 103 5.67 8.57 2.75
CA ASN A 103 6.83 9.44 2.70
C ASN A 103 8.12 8.67 2.96
N VAL A 104 9.08 8.81 2.06
CA VAL A 104 10.33 8.06 2.10
C VAL A 104 11.56 8.95 1.97
N ARG A 105 12.69 8.41 2.41
CA ARG A 105 14.02 8.90 2.14
C ARG A 105 14.77 7.86 1.33
N VAL A 106 15.16 8.24 0.13
CA VAL A 106 15.94 7.39 -0.78
C VAL A 106 17.42 7.69 -0.56
N ASP A 107 18.14 6.72 -0.01
CA ASP A 107 19.57 6.84 0.26
C ASP A 107 20.35 6.23 -0.92
N THR A 108 21.09 7.07 -1.65
CA THR A 108 21.85 6.69 -2.86
C THR A 108 23.36 6.76 -2.64
N ARG A 109 24.11 5.93 -3.39
CA ARG A 109 25.57 6.02 -3.50
C ARG A 109 25.96 6.05 -4.96
N GLY A 110 26.41 7.19 -5.44
CA GLY A 110 26.67 7.41 -6.87
C GLY A 110 25.36 7.33 -7.67
N ARG A 111 25.23 6.33 -8.54
CA ARG A 111 24.08 6.14 -9.43
C ARG A 111 23.06 5.12 -8.93
N GLU A 112 23.37 4.40 -7.85
CA GLU A 112 22.56 3.30 -7.36
C GLU A 112 21.79 3.69 -6.09
N VAL A 113 20.53 3.23 -6.01
CA VAL A 113 19.73 3.31 -4.79
C VAL A 113 20.14 2.18 -3.86
N MET A 114 20.68 2.53 -2.69
CA MET A 114 21.21 1.54 -1.76
C MET A 114 20.17 1.04 -0.77
N ARG A 115 19.29 1.94 -0.30
CA ARG A 115 18.17 1.61 0.59
C ARG A 115 17.10 2.69 0.54
N VAL A 116 15.89 2.32 0.95
CA VAL A 116 14.76 3.23 1.17
C VAL A 116 14.38 3.15 2.65
N LEU A 117 14.21 4.31 3.28
CA LEU A 117 13.82 4.45 4.68
C LEU A 117 12.57 5.31 4.80
N PRO A 118 11.75 5.12 5.85
CA PRO A 118 10.60 5.98 6.09
C PRO A 118 11.03 7.41 6.45
N ARG A 119 10.14 8.37 6.18
CA ARG A 119 10.23 9.74 6.69
C ARG A 119 8.96 10.05 7.47
N LEU A 120 9.13 10.77 8.58
CA LEU A 120 8.02 11.15 9.46
C LEU A 120 6.95 11.94 8.70
N HIS A 121 5.71 11.44 8.73
CA HIS A 121 4.53 12.18 8.29
C HIS A 121 3.26 11.70 8.99
N GLU A 122 2.83 12.45 10.00
CA GLU A 122 1.72 12.11 10.88
C GLU A 122 0.38 11.93 10.17
N GLU A 123 0.18 12.56 9.01
CA GLU A 123 -1.09 12.45 8.26
C GLU A 123 -1.14 11.24 7.32
N ILE A 124 -0.02 10.57 7.06
CA ILE A 124 0.07 9.45 6.10
C ILE A 124 0.61 8.22 6.81
N ASN A 125 1.93 8.08 6.91
CA ASN A 125 2.60 6.84 7.27
C ASN A 125 3.27 6.86 8.66
N GLU A 126 3.15 7.95 9.42
CA GLU A 126 3.91 8.18 10.67
C GLU A 126 5.40 7.95 10.40
N GLU A 127 5.99 6.95 11.05
CA GLU A 127 7.39 6.53 10.90
C GLU A 127 7.54 5.22 10.12
N TRP A 128 6.46 4.67 9.54
CA TRP A 128 6.42 3.33 8.97
C TRP A 128 6.36 3.35 7.44
N ILE A 129 6.82 2.27 6.81
CA ILE A 129 6.58 1.97 5.40
C ILE A 129 6.40 0.46 5.23
N SER A 130 5.75 0.03 4.15
CA SER A 130 5.62 -1.40 3.85
C SER A 130 6.98 -2.03 3.46
N ASP A 131 7.08 -3.34 3.61
CA ASP A 131 8.24 -4.11 3.14
C ASP A 131 8.36 -4.06 1.62
N LYS A 132 7.25 -3.91 0.90
CA LYS A 132 7.23 -3.65 -0.55
C LYS A 132 8.00 -2.37 -0.87
N THR A 133 7.63 -1.25 -0.23
CA THR A 133 8.30 0.06 -0.36
C THR A 133 9.79 -0.02 -0.01
N ARG A 134 10.12 -0.68 1.11
CA ARG A 134 11.47 -0.73 1.66
C ARG A 134 12.44 -1.52 0.79
N HIS A 135 11.96 -2.61 0.18
CA HIS A 135 12.83 -3.61 -0.44
C HIS A 135 12.73 -3.64 -1.97
N ALA A 136 11.69 -3.08 -2.61
CA ALA A 136 11.56 -3.05 -4.07
C ALA A 136 12.63 -2.19 -4.79
N CYS A 137 13.48 -1.47 -4.05
CA CYS A 137 14.53 -0.64 -4.63
C CYS A 137 15.59 -1.45 -5.40
N ASP A 138 15.75 -2.74 -5.12
CA ASP A 138 16.65 -3.61 -5.88
C ASP A 138 16.21 -3.79 -7.35
N GLY A 139 14.90 -3.74 -7.60
CA GLY A 139 14.30 -3.74 -8.93
C GLY A 139 14.72 -2.53 -9.78
N LEU A 140 15.09 -1.40 -9.17
CA LEU A 140 15.55 -0.22 -9.92
C LEU A 140 16.88 -0.45 -10.64
N ALA A 141 17.67 -1.45 -10.25
CA ALA A 141 18.93 -1.80 -10.88
C ALA A 141 18.83 -3.01 -11.84
N ARG A 142 17.67 -3.68 -11.90
CA ARG A 142 17.50 -4.96 -12.62
C ARG A 142 16.45 -4.83 -13.72
N GLN A 143 16.70 -5.50 -14.86
CA GLN A 143 15.76 -5.58 -16.00
C GLN A 143 15.23 -4.21 -16.46
N ARG A 144 16.06 -3.17 -16.42
CA ARG A 144 15.69 -1.81 -16.82
C ARG A 144 15.72 -1.68 -18.35
N LEU A 145 14.74 -0.97 -18.89
CA LEU A 145 14.79 -0.49 -20.28
C LEU A 145 15.73 0.72 -20.35
N ASP A 146 16.93 0.52 -20.89
CA ASP A 146 18.00 1.54 -20.97
C ASP A 146 18.07 2.25 -22.33
N ARG A 147 17.42 1.68 -23.36
CA ARG A 147 17.37 2.19 -24.74
C ARG A 147 16.03 1.81 -25.40
N PRO A 148 15.63 2.49 -26.47
CA PRO A 148 14.45 2.08 -27.23
C PRO A 148 14.74 0.84 -28.10
N TYR A 149 13.71 0.04 -28.32
CA TYR A 149 13.76 -1.19 -29.12
C TYR A 149 12.62 -1.24 -30.13
N LEU A 150 12.88 -1.77 -31.33
CA LEU A 150 11.86 -2.05 -32.35
C LEU A 150 11.86 -3.54 -32.70
N ARG A 151 10.71 -4.08 -33.11
CA ARG A 151 10.63 -5.46 -33.62
C ARG A 151 11.12 -5.51 -35.06
N ASN A 152 12.08 -6.38 -35.33
CA ASN A 152 12.56 -6.66 -36.68
C ASN A 152 11.59 -7.60 -37.44
N GLY A 153 11.90 -7.93 -38.69
CA GLY A 153 11.09 -8.83 -39.54
C GLY A 153 10.95 -10.26 -38.99
N GLU A 154 11.84 -10.67 -38.08
CA GLU A 154 11.81 -11.96 -37.37
C GLU A 154 11.02 -11.88 -36.04
N GLY A 155 10.46 -10.72 -35.70
CA GLY A 155 9.70 -10.49 -34.48
C GLY A 155 10.52 -10.24 -33.22
N ARG A 156 11.87 -10.19 -33.32
CA ARG A 156 12.78 -9.95 -32.19
C ARG A 156 12.98 -8.46 -31.92
N LEU A 157 13.19 -8.10 -30.66
CA LEU A 157 13.50 -6.73 -30.26
C LEU A 157 14.96 -6.40 -30.58
N GLU A 158 15.17 -5.34 -31.35
CA GLU A 158 16.47 -4.81 -31.73
C GLU A 158 16.61 -3.38 -31.23
N ALA A 159 17.78 -3.06 -30.68
CA ALA A 159 18.06 -1.74 -30.13
C ALA A 159 18.20 -0.71 -31.24
N VAL A 160 17.53 0.44 -31.10
CA VAL A 160 17.56 1.51 -32.10
C VAL A 160 17.85 2.87 -31.45
N SER A 161 18.07 3.90 -32.26
CA SER A 161 18.14 5.27 -31.76
C SER A 161 16.75 5.84 -31.44
N TRP A 162 16.71 6.88 -30.62
CA TRP A 162 15.46 7.63 -30.35
C TRP A 162 14.83 8.20 -31.63
N ALA A 163 15.64 8.70 -32.56
CA ALA A 163 15.15 9.26 -33.83
C ALA A 163 14.44 8.18 -34.68
N GLU A 164 15.02 6.99 -34.76
CA GLU A 164 14.42 5.86 -35.48
C GLU A 164 13.14 5.36 -34.81
N ALA A 165 13.13 5.27 -33.48
CA ALA A 165 11.95 4.89 -32.71
C ALA A 165 10.79 5.85 -32.94
N PHE A 166 11.02 7.17 -32.81
CA PHE A 166 9.98 8.17 -33.05
C PHE A 166 9.53 8.25 -34.50
N ARG A 167 10.43 8.06 -35.47
CA ARG A 167 10.05 7.96 -36.89
C ARG A 167 9.12 6.77 -37.12
N ALA A 168 9.44 5.60 -36.58
CA ALA A 168 8.61 4.40 -36.71
C ALA A 168 7.23 4.60 -36.05
N ILE A 169 7.16 5.23 -34.87
CA ILE A 169 5.89 5.58 -34.22
C ILE A 169 5.08 6.53 -35.12
N GLY A 170 5.70 7.60 -35.63
CA GLY A 170 5.04 8.57 -36.50
C GLY A 170 4.52 7.96 -37.80
N GLU A 171 5.29 7.08 -38.45
CA GLU A 171 4.87 6.37 -39.66
C GLU A 171 3.66 5.46 -39.40
N ARG A 172 3.61 4.80 -38.24
CA ARG A 172 2.47 3.95 -37.85
C ARG A 172 1.22 4.76 -37.52
N LEU A 173 1.37 5.95 -36.95
CA LEU A 173 0.25 6.83 -36.61
C LEU A 173 -0.27 7.63 -37.81
N LYS A 174 0.54 7.80 -38.86
CA LYS A 174 0.21 8.64 -40.01
C LYS A 174 -1.05 8.14 -40.74
N GLY A 175 -2.07 8.99 -40.80
CA GLY A 175 -3.33 8.70 -41.49
C GLY A 175 -4.25 7.71 -40.76
N LEU A 176 -3.92 7.33 -39.52
CA LEU A 176 -4.85 6.57 -38.68
C LEU A 176 -5.94 7.50 -38.15
N ASP A 177 -7.16 6.97 -38.13
CA ASP A 177 -8.27 7.58 -37.44
C ASP A 177 -8.08 7.52 -35.92
N GLY A 178 -8.46 8.59 -35.21
CA GLY A 178 -8.30 8.70 -33.76
C GLY A 178 -9.01 7.58 -32.99
N GLY A 179 -10.12 7.04 -33.51
CA GLY A 179 -10.84 5.92 -32.91
C GLY A 179 -10.06 4.60 -32.90
N LYS A 180 -8.98 4.48 -33.68
CA LYS A 180 -8.08 3.31 -33.72
C LYS A 180 -6.84 3.46 -32.83
N ILE A 181 -6.64 4.62 -32.23
CA ILE A 181 -5.52 4.91 -31.35
C ILE A 181 -6.05 4.78 -29.93
N ALA A 182 -5.33 4.08 -29.05
CA ALA A 182 -5.66 3.97 -27.65
C ALA A 182 -4.40 4.08 -26.79
N ALA A 183 -4.56 4.55 -25.56
CA ALA A 183 -3.49 4.68 -24.59
C ALA A 183 -3.94 4.16 -23.24
N LEU A 184 -3.09 3.34 -22.62
CA LEU A 184 -3.26 2.85 -21.26
C LEU A 184 -2.05 3.34 -20.44
N ALA A 185 -2.31 4.19 -19.46
CA ALA A 185 -1.28 4.61 -18.51
C ALA A 185 -1.07 3.51 -17.46
N GLY A 186 0.20 3.27 -17.09
CA GLY A 186 0.54 2.31 -16.05
C GLY A 186 0.40 2.91 -14.65
N ASP A 187 0.32 2.05 -13.64
CA ASP A 187 0.05 2.45 -12.23
C ASP A 187 1.14 3.33 -11.61
N LEU A 188 2.36 3.29 -12.14
CA LEU A 188 3.52 4.04 -11.63
C LEU A 188 3.80 5.34 -12.41
N CYS A 189 2.92 5.73 -13.34
CA CYS A 189 3.08 6.97 -14.09
C CYS A 189 2.75 8.19 -13.21
N ASP A 190 3.58 9.23 -13.32
CA ASP A 190 3.35 10.53 -12.70
C ASP A 190 2.23 11.32 -13.39
N ALA A 191 1.67 12.31 -12.68
CA ALA A 191 0.57 13.12 -13.18
C ALA A 191 0.95 13.92 -14.42
N GLU A 192 2.20 14.37 -14.49
CA GLU A 192 2.76 15.15 -15.59
C GLU A 192 2.84 14.32 -16.88
N SER A 193 3.36 13.09 -16.83
CA SER A 193 3.41 12.23 -18.02
C SER A 193 2.01 11.79 -18.46
N MET A 194 1.11 11.49 -17.52
CA MET A 194 -0.29 11.18 -17.84
C MET A 194 -0.99 12.38 -18.50
N PHE A 195 -0.73 13.60 -18.04
CA PHE A 195 -1.25 14.82 -18.65
C PHE A 195 -0.67 15.06 -20.05
N ALA A 196 0.63 14.85 -20.24
CA ALA A 196 1.28 14.94 -21.54
C ALA A 196 0.72 13.91 -22.53
N LEU A 197 0.52 12.67 -22.08
CA LEU A 197 -0.12 11.60 -22.87
C LEU A 197 -1.56 11.98 -23.23
N LYS A 198 -2.35 12.49 -22.29
CA LYS A 198 -3.71 12.96 -22.55
C LYS A 198 -3.74 14.05 -23.61
N GLN A 199 -2.84 15.03 -23.53
CA GLN A 199 -2.74 16.09 -24.55
C GLN A 199 -2.34 15.54 -25.92
N LEU A 200 -1.41 14.59 -25.97
CA LEU A 200 -1.02 13.92 -27.22
C LEU A 200 -2.22 13.18 -27.84
N MET A 201 -2.96 12.41 -27.05
CA MET A 201 -4.14 11.66 -27.53
C MET A 201 -5.23 12.59 -28.05
N ASN A 202 -5.49 13.70 -27.35
CA ASN A 202 -6.42 14.73 -27.81
C ASN A 202 -5.97 15.34 -29.15
N GLY A 203 -4.67 15.62 -29.31
CA GLY A 203 -4.10 16.11 -30.57
C GLY A 203 -4.20 15.11 -31.72
N LEU A 204 -4.20 13.82 -31.42
CA LEU A 204 -4.45 12.72 -32.36
C LEU A 204 -5.94 12.45 -32.59
N GLY A 205 -6.84 13.20 -31.95
CA GLY A 205 -8.29 13.01 -32.06
C GLY A 205 -8.81 11.73 -31.41
N SER A 206 -8.06 11.12 -30.49
CA SER A 206 -8.46 9.91 -29.78
C SER A 206 -9.00 10.22 -28.39
N GLN A 207 -10.13 9.60 -28.05
CA GLN A 207 -10.71 9.62 -26.71
C GLN A 207 -10.48 8.31 -25.94
N ASN A 208 -9.80 7.34 -26.54
CA ASN A 208 -9.55 6.02 -25.96
C ASN A 208 -8.35 6.09 -25.00
N LEU A 209 -8.57 6.67 -23.81
CA LEU A 209 -7.58 6.76 -22.75
C LEU A 209 -8.11 6.14 -21.47
N ASP A 210 -7.30 5.33 -20.81
CA ASP A 210 -7.59 4.81 -19.48
C ASP A 210 -6.30 4.66 -18.66
N CYS A 211 -6.43 4.55 -17.35
CA CYS A 211 -5.36 4.19 -16.42
C CYS A 211 -5.74 3.00 -15.54
N ARG A 212 -6.99 2.52 -15.62
CA ARG A 212 -7.53 1.44 -14.80
C ARG A 212 -7.23 0.10 -15.44
N GLN A 213 -6.01 -0.40 -15.23
CA GLN A 213 -5.57 -1.69 -15.77
C GLN A 213 -6.41 -2.87 -15.23
N ASP A 214 -7.04 -2.69 -14.07
CA ASP A 214 -7.94 -3.64 -13.41
C ASP A 214 -9.40 -3.56 -13.90
N GLY A 215 -9.75 -2.56 -14.71
CA GLY A 215 -11.10 -2.36 -15.24
C GLY A 215 -12.10 -1.74 -14.25
N ALA A 216 -11.62 -1.09 -13.18
CA ALA A 216 -12.46 -0.46 -12.15
C ALA A 216 -13.58 0.45 -12.70
N LYS A 217 -14.80 0.27 -12.19
CA LYS A 217 -15.99 1.04 -12.60
C LYS A 217 -16.15 2.32 -11.78
N LEU A 218 -15.24 3.26 -11.99
CA LEU A 218 -15.22 4.58 -11.35
C LEU A 218 -15.78 5.68 -12.27
N ASP A 219 -16.48 6.64 -11.67
CA ASP A 219 -16.89 7.89 -12.33
C ASP A 219 -15.85 8.99 -12.05
N PRO A 220 -15.09 9.45 -13.06
CA PRO A 220 -14.07 10.48 -12.86
C PRO A 220 -14.64 11.90 -12.64
N SER A 221 -15.94 12.11 -12.83
CA SER A 221 -16.58 13.42 -12.69
C SER A 221 -16.66 13.91 -11.25
N CYS A 222 -16.65 12.99 -10.28
CA CYS A 222 -16.75 13.29 -8.86
C CYS A 222 -15.54 12.76 -8.10
N ARG A 223 -14.68 13.67 -7.61
CA ARG A 223 -13.47 13.30 -6.86
C ARG A 223 -13.77 12.46 -5.62
N ALA A 224 -14.86 12.75 -4.92
CA ALA A 224 -15.25 12.03 -3.73
C ALA A 224 -15.55 10.53 -3.99
N GLY A 225 -15.83 10.14 -5.24
CA GLY A 225 -16.09 8.75 -5.59
C GLY A 225 -14.85 7.84 -5.70
N TYR A 226 -13.64 8.40 -5.64
CA TYR A 226 -12.39 7.63 -5.76
C TYR A 226 -11.28 8.08 -4.79
N LEU A 227 -11.58 8.99 -3.86
CA LEU A 227 -10.65 9.46 -2.84
C LEU A 227 -10.94 8.80 -1.49
N PHE A 228 -9.93 8.82 -0.62
CA PHE A 228 -10.09 8.48 0.78
C PHE A 228 -10.49 9.74 1.58
N ASN A 229 -11.79 10.08 1.57
CA ASN A 229 -12.26 11.42 1.92
C ASN A 229 -12.05 11.81 3.39
N THR A 230 -12.03 10.84 4.31
CA THR A 230 -11.74 11.08 5.74
C THR A 230 -10.31 11.53 6.01
N THR A 231 -9.41 11.38 5.04
CA THR A 231 -7.95 11.30 5.22
C THR A 231 -7.50 10.05 5.98
N ILE A 232 -6.22 9.68 5.82
CA ILE A 232 -5.62 8.51 6.50
C ILE A 232 -5.56 8.76 8.02
N ALA A 233 -5.17 9.96 8.45
CA ALA A 233 -5.18 10.35 9.87
C ALA A 233 -6.60 10.34 10.47
N GLY A 234 -7.62 10.67 9.67
CA GLY A 234 -9.02 10.64 10.09
C GLY A 234 -9.54 9.27 10.54
N ILE A 235 -8.88 8.18 10.15
CA ILE A 235 -9.19 6.82 10.65
C ILE A 235 -9.17 6.78 12.19
N GLU A 236 -8.29 7.56 12.83
CA GLU A 236 -8.15 7.62 14.28
C GLU A 236 -9.37 8.25 14.98
N GLN A 237 -10.26 8.90 14.25
CA GLN A 237 -11.49 9.51 14.77
C GLN A 237 -12.72 8.62 14.57
N ALA A 238 -12.62 7.52 13.80
CA ALA A 238 -13.75 6.66 13.49
C ALA A 238 -14.16 5.77 14.69
N ASP A 239 -15.44 5.53 14.90
CA ASP A 239 -15.99 4.66 15.95
C ASP A 239 -16.71 3.41 15.40
N ALA A 240 -17.04 3.43 14.11
CA ALA A 240 -17.37 2.23 13.34
C ALA A 240 -16.70 2.27 11.96
N VAL A 241 -16.15 1.15 11.52
CA VAL A 241 -15.51 1.00 10.20
C VAL A 241 -16.11 -0.17 9.46
N LEU A 242 -16.60 0.06 8.24
CA LEU A 242 -17.05 -0.97 7.32
C LEU A 242 -16.05 -1.11 6.18
N LEU A 243 -15.48 -2.30 6.01
CA LEU A 243 -14.59 -2.64 4.91
C LEU A 243 -15.39 -3.42 3.85
N VAL A 244 -15.38 -2.94 2.60
CA VAL A 244 -16.15 -3.54 1.50
C VAL A 244 -15.20 -3.90 0.35
N GLY A 245 -15.03 -5.20 0.10
CA GLY A 245 -14.23 -5.73 -1.00
C GLY A 245 -12.78 -5.22 -1.04
N THR A 246 -12.20 -4.94 0.14
CA THR A 246 -10.80 -4.52 0.29
C THR A 246 -10.06 -5.49 1.21
N ASN A 247 -8.78 -5.70 0.90
CA ASN A 247 -7.80 -6.20 1.86
C ASN A 247 -6.74 -5.12 2.12
N PRO A 248 -6.98 -4.18 3.06
CA PRO A 248 -6.09 -3.05 3.27
C PRO A 248 -4.69 -3.49 3.72
N ARG A 249 -4.55 -4.68 4.31
CA ARG A 249 -3.24 -5.21 4.71
C ARG A 249 -2.28 -5.36 3.52
N TRP A 250 -2.76 -5.79 2.36
CA TRP A 250 -1.92 -5.99 1.17
C TRP A 250 -2.02 -4.85 0.15
N GLU A 251 -3.20 -4.25 0.03
CA GLU A 251 -3.48 -3.18 -0.93
C GLU A 251 -2.86 -1.84 -0.48
N ALA A 252 -2.95 -1.51 0.81
CA ALA A 252 -2.55 -0.24 1.38
C ALA A 252 -2.12 -0.40 2.85
N ALA A 253 -0.96 -1.02 3.08
CA ALA A 253 -0.56 -1.52 4.41
C ALA A 253 -0.57 -0.45 5.51
N MET A 254 -0.29 0.81 5.18
CA MET A 254 -0.37 1.92 6.15
C MET A 254 -1.80 2.25 6.58
N ILE A 255 -2.79 2.08 5.70
CA ILE A 255 -4.21 2.21 6.07
C ILE A 255 -4.56 1.10 7.07
N ASN A 256 -4.11 -0.14 6.84
CA ASN A 256 -4.31 -1.22 7.79
C ASN A 256 -3.62 -0.96 9.14
N ALA A 257 -2.40 -0.41 9.13
CA ALA A 257 -1.68 -0.02 10.34
C ALA A 257 -2.47 1.03 11.15
N ARG A 258 -3.09 2.02 10.49
CA ARG A 258 -3.95 3.02 11.15
C ARG A 258 -5.23 2.41 11.71
N LEU A 259 -5.88 1.52 10.95
CA LEU A 259 -7.06 0.80 11.42
C LEU A 259 -6.73 -0.03 12.68
N ARG A 260 -5.59 -0.71 12.67
CA ARG A 260 -5.10 -1.42 13.85
C ARG A 260 -4.84 -0.48 15.02
N LYS A 261 -4.12 0.63 14.80
CA LYS A 261 -3.84 1.64 15.83
C LYS A 261 -5.15 2.12 16.47
N ARG A 262 -6.15 2.45 15.63
CA ARG A 262 -7.47 2.85 16.09
C ARG A 262 -8.16 1.75 16.89
N PHE A 263 -8.09 0.50 16.43
CA PHE A 263 -8.63 -0.67 17.14
C PHE A 263 -8.03 -0.81 18.55
N LEU A 264 -6.72 -0.68 18.69
CA LEU A 264 -6.03 -0.81 19.97
C LEU A 264 -6.37 0.30 20.98
N GLN A 265 -6.79 1.48 20.52
CA GLN A 265 -7.32 2.54 21.39
C GLN A 265 -8.69 2.20 21.99
N GLY A 266 -9.38 1.19 21.46
CA GLY A 266 -10.69 0.72 21.95
C GLY A 266 -11.87 1.58 21.47
N GLY A 267 -13.08 1.04 21.63
CA GLY A 267 -14.32 1.74 21.29
C GLY A 267 -14.63 1.83 19.80
N VAL A 268 -13.87 1.18 18.92
CA VAL A 268 -14.19 1.04 17.49
C VAL A 268 -14.70 -0.36 17.18
N LYS A 269 -15.67 -0.46 16.27
CA LYS A 269 -16.13 -1.74 15.70
C LYS A 269 -15.81 -1.79 14.22
N ALA A 270 -15.21 -2.89 13.77
CA ALA A 270 -14.89 -3.12 12.38
C ALA A 270 -15.77 -4.22 11.80
N GLY A 271 -16.32 -4.01 10.61
CA GLY A 271 -17.10 -4.98 9.85
C GLY A 271 -16.46 -5.24 8.48
N LEU A 272 -16.56 -6.46 7.97
CA LEU A 272 -16.01 -6.83 6.66
C LEU A 272 -17.08 -7.50 5.79
N ILE A 273 -17.30 -6.93 4.60
CA ILE A 273 -18.04 -7.54 3.49
C ILE A 273 -17.05 -7.84 2.36
N GLY A 274 -16.81 -9.12 2.07
CA GLY A 274 -15.90 -9.56 1.03
C GLY A 274 -15.21 -10.88 1.36
N GLN A 275 -14.01 -11.07 0.83
CA GLN A 275 -13.18 -12.24 1.15
C GLN A 275 -12.72 -12.18 2.62
N ARG A 276 -12.78 -13.31 3.33
CA ARG A 276 -12.20 -13.42 4.67
C ARG A 276 -10.68 -13.33 4.61
N VAL A 277 -10.10 -12.38 5.33
CA VAL A 277 -8.67 -12.07 5.30
C VAL A 277 -8.18 -11.72 6.69
N ASP A 278 -6.92 -12.03 6.99
CA ASP A 278 -6.31 -11.63 8.26
C ASP A 278 -5.86 -10.16 8.19
N LEU A 279 -6.58 -9.27 8.87
CA LEU A 279 -6.32 -7.82 8.94
C LEU A 279 -5.45 -7.42 10.12
N THR A 280 -4.93 -8.38 10.89
CA THR A 280 -4.21 -8.21 12.17
C THR A 280 -5.10 -7.82 13.36
N PHE A 281 -6.28 -7.25 13.16
CA PHE A 281 -7.25 -6.94 14.23
C PHE A 281 -8.57 -7.69 13.99
N PRO A 282 -9.34 -8.01 15.05
CA PRO A 282 -10.63 -8.69 14.90
C PRO A 282 -11.67 -7.77 14.26
N TYR A 283 -12.57 -8.37 13.49
CA TYR A 283 -13.68 -7.71 12.82
C TYR A 283 -14.89 -8.65 12.76
N ASP A 284 -16.08 -8.06 12.62
CA ASP A 284 -17.31 -8.79 12.39
C ASP A 284 -17.43 -9.13 10.90
N TYR A 285 -17.46 -10.42 10.56
CA TYR A 285 -17.64 -10.85 9.18
C TYR A 285 -19.13 -10.79 8.80
N LEU A 286 -19.48 -9.88 7.90
CA LEU A 286 -20.88 -9.58 7.57
C LEU A 286 -21.36 -10.31 6.32
N GLY A 287 -20.44 -10.76 5.46
CA GLY A 287 -20.77 -11.54 4.27
C GLY A 287 -19.73 -11.47 3.17
N ALA A 288 -19.98 -12.17 2.06
CA ALA A 288 -18.98 -12.37 1.01
C ALA A 288 -19.12 -11.44 -0.21
N GLY A 289 -20.28 -10.81 -0.39
CA GLY A 289 -20.60 -10.16 -1.67
C GLY A 289 -21.63 -9.05 -1.60
N PRO A 290 -22.07 -8.56 -2.78
CA PRO A 290 -22.95 -7.41 -2.91
C PRO A 290 -24.31 -7.58 -2.22
N ASP A 291 -24.82 -8.81 -2.12
CA ASP A 291 -26.10 -9.08 -1.45
C ASP A 291 -26.03 -8.60 0.01
N SER A 292 -25.00 -8.99 0.76
CA SER A 292 -24.80 -8.57 2.16
C SER A 292 -24.64 -7.05 2.30
N LEU A 293 -24.06 -6.38 1.29
CA LEU A 293 -24.00 -4.91 1.25
C LEU A 293 -25.39 -4.30 1.09
N ALA A 294 -26.24 -4.88 0.23
CA ALA A 294 -27.62 -4.45 0.05
C ALA A 294 -28.46 -4.71 1.31
N GLU A 295 -28.32 -5.87 1.96
CA GLU A 295 -29.01 -6.17 3.23
C GLU A 295 -28.64 -5.14 4.32
N LEU A 296 -27.35 -4.82 4.43
CA LEU A 296 -26.87 -3.82 5.39
C LEU A 296 -27.37 -2.41 5.03
N ALA A 297 -27.42 -2.06 3.74
CA ALA A 297 -27.99 -0.80 3.26
C ALA A 297 -29.50 -0.69 3.55
N GLU A 298 -30.21 -1.82 3.65
CA GLU A 298 -31.59 -1.91 4.11
C GLU A 298 -31.73 -1.87 5.65
N GLY A 299 -30.61 -1.86 6.37
CA GLY A 299 -30.56 -1.82 7.84
C GLY A 299 -30.78 -3.17 8.49
N ARG A 300 -30.53 -4.25 7.75
CA ARG A 300 -30.62 -5.62 8.26
C ARG A 300 -29.28 -6.03 8.87
N GLY A 301 -29.35 -6.81 9.96
CA GLY A 301 -28.19 -7.39 10.64
C GLY A 301 -27.67 -6.55 11.82
N ALA A 302 -26.95 -7.22 12.73
CA ALA A 302 -26.49 -6.61 13.99
C ALA A 302 -25.52 -5.43 13.78
N PHE A 303 -24.78 -5.42 12.68
CA PHE A 303 -23.85 -4.33 12.37
C PHE A 303 -24.56 -3.04 11.91
N ALA A 304 -25.81 -3.13 11.44
CA ALA A 304 -26.62 -1.93 11.17
C ALA A 304 -26.84 -1.12 12.46
N GLU A 305 -27.16 -1.78 13.57
CA GLU A 305 -27.32 -1.12 14.87
C GLU A 305 -26.02 -0.47 15.37
N VAL A 306 -24.87 -1.05 15.02
CA VAL A 306 -23.56 -0.47 15.33
C VAL A 306 -23.36 0.82 14.55
N LEU A 307 -23.66 0.80 13.25
CA LEU A 307 -23.57 1.98 12.38
C LEU A 307 -24.57 3.08 12.76
N GLU A 308 -25.78 2.73 13.21
CA GLU A 308 -26.79 3.70 13.67
C GLU A 308 -26.39 4.43 14.96
N LYS A 309 -25.60 3.77 15.82
CA LYS A 309 -25.12 4.33 17.10
C LYS A 309 -23.78 5.06 16.97
N ALA A 310 -23.12 4.94 15.82
CA ALA A 310 -21.82 5.54 15.57
C ALA A 310 -21.95 7.05 15.31
N GLU A 311 -21.11 7.84 15.95
CA GLU A 311 -20.99 9.29 15.73
C GLU A 311 -20.11 9.61 14.52
N ARG A 312 -19.10 8.76 14.24
CA ARG A 312 -18.14 8.92 13.14
C ARG A 312 -17.96 7.61 12.36
N PRO A 313 -19.03 7.07 11.74
CA PRO A 313 -18.95 5.86 10.96
C PRO A 313 -18.18 6.09 9.66
N MET A 314 -17.39 5.10 9.25
CA MET A 314 -16.58 5.12 8.04
C MET A 314 -16.85 3.86 7.20
N LEU A 315 -16.79 4.01 5.88
CA LEU A 315 -16.79 2.95 4.89
C LEU A 315 -15.53 3.04 4.03
N ILE A 316 -14.81 1.94 3.89
CA ILE A 316 -13.67 1.82 2.96
C ILE A 316 -14.05 0.86 1.85
N LEU A 317 -14.23 1.38 0.64
CA LEU A 317 -14.56 0.61 -0.55
C LEU A 317 -13.29 0.29 -1.36
N GLY A 318 -12.94 -0.99 -1.44
CA GLY A 318 -11.75 -1.45 -2.15
C GLY A 318 -11.92 -1.59 -3.65
N MET A 319 -10.79 -1.63 -4.36
CA MET A 319 -10.78 -1.92 -5.80
C MET A 319 -11.28 -3.34 -6.11
N GLY A 320 -11.18 -4.29 -5.18
CA GLY A 320 -11.77 -5.63 -5.35
C GLY A 320 -13.29 -5.62 -5.53
N ALA A 321 -13.98 -4.62 -4.96
CA ALA A 321 -15.41 -4.39 -5.21
C ALA A 321 -15.66 -3.67 -6.54
N LEU A 322 -14.80 -2.72 -6.89
CA LEU A 322 -14.99 -1.81 -8.03
C LEU A 322 -14.54 -2.38 -9.37
N ALA A 323 -13.60 -3.32 -9.38
CA ALA A 323 -13.11 -4.00 -10.58
C ALA A 323 -14.07 -5.07 -11.13
N ARG A 324 -15.15 -5.37 -10.39
CA ARG A 324 -16.20 -6.29 -10.83
C ARG A 324 -17.02 -5.69 -11.98
N ASP A 325 -17.71 -6.56 -12.72
CA ASP A 325 -18.64 -6.14 -13.78
C ASP A 325 -19.77 -5.25 -13.26
N ASP A 326 -20.25 -5.53 -12.04
CA ASP A 326 -21.28 -4.78 -11.31
C ASP A 326 -20.70 -3.66 -10.42
N GLY A 327 -19.41 -3.32 -10.56
CA GLY A 327 -18.71 -2.38 -9.66
C GLY A 327 -19.38 -1.01 -9.53
N ALA A 328 -20.00 -0.49 -10.60
CA ALA A 328 -20.75 0.76 -10.55
C ALA A 328 -22.01 0.66 -9.68
N ALA A 329 -22.70 -0.48 -9.70
CA ALA A 329 -23.86 -0.74 -8.85
C ALA A 329 -23.45 -0.93 -7.38
N VAL A 330 -22.29 -1.57 -7.15
CA VAL A 330 -21.71 -1.70 -5.80
C VAL A 330 -21.35 -0.33 -5.24
N LEU A 331 -20.69 0.54 -6.03
CA LEU A 331 -20.38 1.92 -5.63
C LEU A 331 -21.65 2.72 -5.29
N ALA A 332 -22.69 2.62 -6.12
CA ALA A 332 -23.97 3.27 -5.87
C ALA A 332 -24.64 2.77 -4.57
N THR A 333 -24.54 1.48 -4.27
CA THR A 333 -25.09 0.88 -3.05
C THR A 333 -24.28 1.29 -1.82
N ALA A 334 -22.96 1.30 -1.91
CA ALA A 334 -22.07 1.77 -0.84
C ALA A 334 -22.34 3.24 -0.51
N ARG A 335 -22.56 4.09 -1.52
CA ARG A 335 -22.97 5.48 -1.32
C ARG A 335 -24.31 5.60 -0.60
N LYS A 336 -25.34 4.85 -1.03
CA LYS A 336 -26.65 4.84 -0.35
C LYS A 336 -26.53 4.43 1.12
N LEU A 337 -25.68 3.43 1.39
CA LEU A 337 -25.36 3.00 2.75
C LEU A 337 -24.73 4.14 3.55
N ALA A 338 -23.72 4.82 2.97
CA ALA A 338 -23.04 5.93 3.62
C ALA A 338 -23.98 7.10 3.94
N GLU A 339 -24.89 7.44 3.01
CA GLU A 339 -25.93 8.46 3.23
C GLU A 339 -26.91 8.04 4.33
N ARG A 340 -27.33 6.77 4.37
CA ARG A 340 -28.26 6.25 5.38
C ARG A 340 -27.71 6.32 6.80
N PHE A 341 -26.45 5.90 7.00
CA PHE A 341 -25.84 5.81 8.32
C PHE A 341 -25.07 7.08 8.70
N GLY A 342 -25.36 8.23 8.06
CA GLY A 342 -24.78 9.52 8.46
C GLY A 342 -23.26 9.62 8.28
N MET A 343 -22.65 8.81 7.40
CA MET A 343 -21.22 8.87 7.14
C MET A 343 -20.82 10.15 6.40
N ILE A 344 -21.75 10.78 5.67
CA ILE A 344 -21.50 11.99 4.88
C ILE A 344 -22.24 13.16 5.53
N GLY A 345 -21.50 14.08 6.15
CA GLY A 345 -22.06 15.23 6.84
C GLY A 345 -21.09 16.41 6.99
N GLU A 346 -21.54 17.46 7.67
CA GLU A 346 -20.68 18.61 7.97
C GLU A 346 -19.67 18.23 9.06
N GLY A 347 -18.37 18.32 8.74
CA GLY A 347 -17.28 18.00 9.68
C GLY A 347 -16.85 16.52 9.70
N TRP A 348 -17.55 15.62 9.01
CA TRP A 348 -17.15 14.22 8.85
C TRP A 348 -17.58 13.69 7.47
N ASN A 349 -16.63 13.13 6.72
CA ASN A 349 -16.92 12.45 5.45
C ASN A 349 -16.27 11.06 5.46
N GLY A 350 -17.01 10.12 6.03
CA GLY A 350 -16.68 8.71 6.22
C GLY A 350 -16.74 7.84 4.98
N PHE A 351 -17.10 8.36 3.81
CA PHE A 351 -17.25 7.58 2.57
C PHE A 351 -15.99 7.58 1.70
#